data_AF-A0A915EI56-F1
#
_entry.id   AF-A0A915EI56-F1
#
_cell.length_a   1.000
_cell.length_b   1.000
_cell.length_c   1.000
_cell.angle_alpha   90.00
_cell.angle_beta   90.00
_cell.angle_gamma   90.00
#
_symmetry.space_group_name_H-M   'P 1'
#
loop_
_entity.id
_entity.type
_entity.pdbx_description
1 polymer ?
#
loop_
_entity_poly.entity_id
_entity_poly.type
_entity_poly.pdbx_seq_one_letter_code
_entity_poly.pdbx_strand_id
1 'polypeptide(L)'
;MAGLKRFIEVDVYGGCGDLKCAKQDNCQNKINSDYHFYYAAENSICTDYITEKLWNQGYGFLVVPIVLRRKIVEKYVPPHSFIAVDDYPTIQELAIHLKRLISNREEYMKYFEWRRDYQTIILDQRQHASAERLWGFCQVCRLTQLKPRPTLIIQNMEEFWDKSCEKAGEFVDEFLRRSVIAGLPSFNSSAAKKSSNVTPLSTAQNVHSVNKSNSVKSLWKTITY
;
A
#
# COMPACT_ATOMS: atom_id res chain seq x y z
N MET A 1 -7.76 1.79 -7.49
CA MET A 1 -7.13 3.13 -7.53
C MET A 1 -7.92 4.19 -8.26
N ALA A 2 -8.36 3.96 -9.50
CA ALA A 2 -9.16 4.96 -10.23
C ALA A 2 -10.42 5.43 -9.46
N GLY A 3 -11.09 4.52 -8.73
CA GLY A 3 -12.20 4.89 -7.85
C GLY A 3 -11.82 5.78 -6.65
N LEU A 4 -10.61 5.62 -6.10
CA LEU A 4 -10.13 6.36 -4.91
C LEU A 4 -9.70 7.78 -5.28
N LYS A 5 -9.12 7.97 -6.47
CA LYS A 5 -8.72 9.27 -7.05
C LYS A 5 -9.83 10.32 -7.08
N ARG A 6 -11.10 9.89 -7.05
CA ARG A 6 -12.27 10.80 -7.03
C ARG A 6 -12.45 11.49 -5.68
N PHE A 7 -11.92 10.90 -4.60
CA PHE A 7 -12.14 11.36 -3.25
C PHE A 7 -10.89 11.98 -2.65
N ILE A 8 -9.70 11.53 -3.03
CA ILE A 8 -8.42 11.96 -2.47
C ILE A 8 -7.36 12.01 -3.58
N GLU A 9 -6.37 12.90 -3.45
CA GLU A 9 -5.28 13.01 -4.43
C GLU A 9 -4.42 11.73 -4.39
N VAL A 10 -4.20 11.10 -5.54
CA VAL A 10 -3.38 9.89 -5.63
C VAL A 10 -2.41 10.00 -6.79
N ASP A 11 -1.14 9.92 -6.45
CA ASP A 11 -0.06 9.87 -7.42
C ASP A 11 0.26 8.41 -7.73
N VAL A 12 0.19 8.06 -9.02
CA VAL A 12 0.44 6.71 -9.50
C VAL A 12 1.67 6.72 -10.39
N TYR A 13 2.73 6.09 -9.90
CA TYR A 13 4.01 5.96 -10.59
C TYR A 13 4.11 4.60 -11.30
N GLY A 14 4.86 4.57 -12.40
CA GLY A 14 5.20 3.35 -13.13
C GLY A 14 4.28 3.05 -14.31
N GLY A 15 4.09 1.78 -14.64
CA GLY A 15 3.35 1.34 -15.83
C GLY A 15 1.84 1.61 -15.79
N CYS A 16 1.23 1.70 -14.61
CA CYS A 16 -0.22 1.93 -14.45
C CYS A 16 -0.60 3.39 -14.20
N GLY A 17 0.33 4.33 -14.37
CA GLY A 17 0.06 5.75 -14.21
C GLY A 17 0.96 6.61 -15.08
N ASP A 18 0.69 7.91 -15.02
CA ASP A 18 1.34 8.90 -15.88
C ASP A 18 2.67 9.39 -15.29
N LEU A 19 2.85 9.23 -13.96
CA LEU A 19 4.07 9.66 -13.29
C LEU A 19 5.19 8.64 -13.50
N LYS A 20 6.38 9.14 -13.78
CA LYS A 20 7.60 8.34 -13.92
C LYS A 20 8.60 8.74 -12.85
N CYS A 21 9.35 7.75 -12.39
CA CYS A 21 10.46 7.91 -11.47
C CYS A 21 11.74 7.72 -12.32
N ALA A 22 12.40 8.81 -12.70
CA ALA A 22 13.63 8.71 -13.47
C ALA A 22 14.71 8.01 -12.62
N LYS A 23 15.55 7.15 -13.23
CA LYS A 23 16.59 6.39 -12.50
C LYS A 23 17.59 7.28 -11.73
N GLN A 24 17.71 8.54 -12.11
CA GLN A 24 18.61 9.53 -11.50
C GLN A 24 17.91 10.35 -10.40
N ASP A 25 16.58 10.31 -10.33
CA ASP A 25 15.83 10.92 -9.25
C ASP A 25 15.74 9.94 -8.07
N ASN A 26 16.12 10.40 -6.88
CA ASN A 26 15.81 9.72 -5.62
C ASN A 26 14.29 9.81 -5.32
N CYS A 27 13.43 9.43 -6.25
CA CYS A 27 12.00 9.68 -6.14
C CYS A 27 11.34 8.81 -5.05
N GLN A 28 12.01 7.73 -4.61
CA GLN A 28 11.64 7.00 -3.39
C GLN A 28 11.78 7.86 -2.12
N ASN A 29 12.70 8.83 -2.07
CA ASN A 29 12.78 9.73 -0.91
C ASN A 29 11.52 10.61 -0.77
N LYS A 30 10.78 10.84 -1.87
CA LYS A 30 9.51 11.57 -1.83
C LYS A 30 8.46 10.84 -1.01
N ILE A 31 8.56 9.52 -0.84
CA ILE A 31 7.68 8.75 0.04
C ILE A 31 7.72 9.31 1.45
N ASN A 32 8.91 9.63 1.97
CA ASN A 32 9.08 10.17 3.32
C ASN A 32 8.59 11.61 3.48
N SER A 33 8.72 12.44 2.45
CA SER A 33 8.50 13.88 2.57
C SER A 33 7.14 14.33 2.08
N ASP A 34 6.62 13.67 1.04
CA ASP A 34 5.51 14.18 0.25
C ASP A 34 4.23 13.36 0.45
N TYR A 35 4.30 12.18 1.06
CA TYR A 35 3.15 11.27 1.16
C TYR A 35 2.85 10.85 2.61
N HIS A 36 1.55 10.71 2.92
CA HIS A 36 1.10 10.08 4.17
C HIS A 36 0.95 8.57 4.01
N PHE A 37 0.47 8.14 2.84
CA PHE A 37 0.14 6.74 2.61
C PHE A 37 0.93 6.16 1.46
N TYR A 38 1.24 4.88 1.57
CA TYR A 38 1.75 4.07 0.47
C TYR A 38 0.80 2.94 0.13
N TYR A 39 0.45 2.78 -1.14
CA TYR A 39 -0.37 1.66 -1.58
C TYR A 39 0.46 0.40 -1.80
N ALA A 40 0.55 -0.42 -0.76
CA ALA A 40 1.28 -1.68 -0.70
C ALA A 40 0.42 -2.88 -1.11
N ALA A 41 -0.41 -2.74 -2.14
CA ALA A 41 -1.20 -3.86 -2.64
C ALA A 41 -0.37 -4.80 -3.52
N GLU A 42 -0.53 -6.09 -3.28
CA GLU A 42 0.04 -7.13 -4.11
C GLU A 42 -0.72 -7.32 -5.42
N ASN A 43 -0.04 -7.94 -6.39
CA ASN A 43 -0.61 -8.25 -7.71
C ASN A 43 -1.71 -9.33 -7.62
N SER A 44 -1.68 -10.14 -6.57
CA SER A 44 -2.63 -11.21 -6.27
C SER A 44 -2.93 -11.23 -4.77
N ILE A 45 -4.14 -11.63 -4.40
CA ILE A 45 -4.54 -11.78 -3.00
C ILE A 45 -4.45 -13.26 -2.67
N CYS A 46 -3.34 -13.68 -2.07
CA CYS A 46 -3.08 -15.06 -1.68
C CYS A 46 -2.59 -15.12 -0.24
N THR A 47 -2.88 -16.22 0.44
CA THR A 47 -2.31 -16.49 1.77
C THR A 47 -0.79 -16.39 1.68
N ASP A 48 -0.16 -15.75 2.66
CA ASP A 48 1.29 -15.66 2.83
C ASP A 48 2.05 -14.90 1.71
N TYR A 49 1.35 -14.32 0.72
CA TYR A 49 1.95 -13.51 -0.33
C TYR A 49 2.08 -12.04 0.10
N ILE A 50 3.21 -11.70 0.71
CA ILE A 50 3.58 -10.33 1.12
C ILE A 50 5.02 -10.05 0.68
N THR A 51 5.21 -9.00 -0.10
CA THR A 51 6.47 -8.75 -0.80
C THR A 51 7.16 -7.45 -0.36
N GLU A 52 8.15 -7.00 -1.14
CA GLU A 52 8.90 -5.76 -0.92
C GLU A 52 8.01 -4.52 -0.84
N LYS A 53 6.78 -4.58 -1.39
CA LYS A 53 5.83 -3.47 -1.35
C LYS A 53 5.49 -3.11 0.10
N LEU A 54 5.17 -4.10 0.94
CA LEU A 54 4.90 -3.81 2.34
C LEU A 54 6.19 -3.55 3.12
N TRP A 55 7.19 -4.41 2.97
CA TRP A 55 8.39 -4.38 3.80
C TRP A 55 9.32 -3.21 3.47
N ASN A 56 9.74 -3.10 2.20
CA ASN A 56 10.74 -2.11 1.80
C ASN A 56 10.10 -0.73 1.64
N GLN A 57 8.93 -0.65 0.99
CA GLN A 57 8.28 0.63 0.69
C GLN A 57 7.29 1.07 1.78
N GLY A 58 6.48 0.14 2.31
CA GLY A 58 5.51 0.45 3.36
C GLY A 58 6.16 0.74 4.71
N TYR A 59 7.12 -0.08 5.15
CA TYR A 59 7.75 0.04 6.45
C TYR A 59 9.17 0.62 6.45
N GLY A 60 9.86 0.59 5.31
CA GLY A 60 11.17 1.24 5.15
C GLY A 60 11.11 2.77 5.13
N PHE A 61 9.92 3.35 4.96
CA PHE A 61 9.67 4.79 4.93
C PHE A 61 8.69 5.20 6.04
N LEU A 62 8.60 6.50 6.33
CA LEU A 62 7.71 7.10 7.33
C LEU A 62 6.31 7.37 6.76
N VAL A 63 5.69 6.31 6.24
CA VAL A 63 4.33 6.31 5.67
C VAL A 63 3.51 5.18 6.25
N VAL A 64 2.18 5.28 6.15
CA VAL A 64 1.27 4.20 6.54
C VAL A 64 0.92 3.36 5.31
N PRO A 65 1.25 2.06 5.28
CA PRO A 65 0.90 1.20 4.17
C PRO A 65 -0.59 0.89 4.12
N ILE A 66 -1.15 0.90 2.91
CA ILE A 66 -2.51 0.48 2.58
C ILE A 66 -2.45 -0.83 1.80
N VAL A 67 -3.09 -1.87 2.33
CA VAL A 67 -3.15 -3.23 1.73
C VAL A 67 -4.58 -3.59 1.35
N LEU A 68 -4.76 -4.64 0.53
CA LEU A 68 -6.11 -5.03 0.07
C LEU A 68 -6.90 -5.82 1.11
N ARG A 69 -6.25 -6.78 1.79
CA ARG A 69 -6.90 -7.70 2.73
C ARG A 69 -6.19 -7.73 4.07
N ARG A 70 -6.93 -7.48 5.16
CA ARG A 70 -6.42 -7.54 6.53
C ARG A 70 -5.89 -8.94 6.89
N LYS A 71 -6.69 -9.98 6.63
CA LYS A 71 -6.39 -11.39 6.97
C LYS A 71 -5.05 -11.90 6.43
N ILE A 72 -4.57 -11.32 5.32
CA ILE A 72 -3.32 -11.73 4.68
C ILE A 72 -2.12 -11.20 5.48
N VAL A 73 -2.25 -9.99 6.02
CA VAL A 73 -1.12 -9.21 6.56
C VAL A 73 -1.06 -9.23 8.09
N GLU A 74 -2.22 -9.22 8.77
CA GLU A 74 -2.30 -8.95 10.21
C GLU A 74 -1.51 -9.91 11.10
N LYS A 75 -1.32 -11.16 10.67
CA LYS A 75 -0.56 -12.16 11.42
C LYS A 75 0.96 -11.95 11.39
N TYR A 76 1.46 -11.10 10.49
CA TYR A 76 2.91 -10.92 10.26
C TYR A 76 3.46 -9.59 10.73
N VAL A 77 2.59 -8.65 11.09
CA VAL A 77 2.98 -7.27 11.37
C VAL A 77 2.42 -6.83 12.72
N PRO A 78 3.00 -5.82 13.37
CA PRO A 78 2.45 -5.28 14.60
C PRO A 78 0.99 -4.81 14.40
N PRO A 79 0.14 -4.91 15.44
CA PRO A 79 -1.20 -4.35 15.36
C PRO A 79 -1.14 -2.84 15.09
N HIS A 80 -2.16 -2.32 14.41
CA HIS A 80 -2.28 -0.89 14.06
C HIS A 80 -1.12 -0.31 13.22
N SER A 81 -0.32 -1.13 12.52
CA SER A 81 0.77 -0.63 11.65
C SER A 81 0.37 -0.33 10.19
N PHE A 82 -0.86 -0.67 9.79
CA PHE A 82 -1.32 -0.57 8.40
C PHE A 82 -2.85 -0.39 8.30
N ILE A 83 -3.32 0.03 7.13
CA ILE A 83 -4.74 0.18 6.80
C ILE A 83 -5.11 -0.90 5.77
N ALA A 84 -6.21 -1.63 5.99
CA ALA A 84 -6.70 -2.60 5.02
C ALA A 84 -7.95 -2.05 4.32
N VAL A 85 -8.02 -2.22 2.99
CA VAL A 85 -9.16 -1.74 2.19
C VAL A 85 -10.45 -2.47 2.56
N ASP A 86 -10.37 -3.75 2.92
CA ASP A 86 -11.52 -4.58 3.30
C ASP A 86 -12.10 -4.29 4.68
N ASP A 87 -11.46 -3.42 5.48
CA ASP A 87 -12.04 -2.92 6.73
C ASP A 87 -13.21 -1.95 6.50
N TYR A 88 -13.32 -1.41 5.28
CA TYR A 88 -14.30 -0.40 4.93
C TYR A 88 -15.41 -1.00 4.07
N PRO A 89 -16.68 -0.57 4.25
CA PRO A 89 -17.76 -1.07 3.41
C PRO A 89 -17.70 -0.52 1.98
N THR A 90 -17.14 0.69 1.80
CA THR A 90 -17.06 1.39 0.50
C THR A 90 -15.75 2.14 0.35
N ILE A 91 -15.44 2.55 -0.88
CA ILE A 91 -14.24 3.35 -1.18
C ILE A 91 -14.33 4.77 -0.60
N GLN A 92 -15.55 5.27 -0.38
CA GLN A 92 -15.82 6.57 0.23
C GLN A 92 -15.47 6.56 1.71
N GLU A 93 -15.90 5.52 2.43
CA GLU A 93 -15.57 5.37 3.85
C GLU A 93 -14.06 5.25 4.06
N LEU A 94 -13.37 4.48 3.20
CA LEU A 94 -11.91 4.47 3.18
C LEU A 94 -11.35 5.89 2.96
N ALA A 95 -11.84 6.62 1.96
CA ALA A 95 -11.34 7.96 1.68
C ALA A 95 -11.63 8.97 2.80
N ILE A 96 -12.78 8.87 3.48
CA ILE A 96 -13.14 9.68 4.64
C ILE A 96 -12.15 9.41 5.77
N HIS A 97 -11.86 8.14 6.06
CA HIS A 97 -10.87 7.76 7.07
C HIS A 97 -9.48 8.30 6.73
N LEU A 98 -9.01 8.14 5.49
CA LEU A 98 -7.70 8.66 5.06
C LEU A 98 -7.63 10.19 5.19
N LYS A 99 -8.70 10.92 4.84
CA LYS A 99 -8.76 12.38 5.04
C LYS A 99 -8.74 12.77 6.51
N ARG A 100 -9.43 12.03 7.38
CA ARG A 100 -9.42 12.26 8.83
C ARG A 100 -8.00 12.10 9.38
N LEU A 101 -7.27 11.08 8.94
CA LEU A 101 -5.88 10.89 9.34
C LEU A 101 -4.97 12.02 8.84
N ILE A 102 -5.16 12.52 7.61
CA ILE A 102 -4.39 13.66 7.10
C ILE A 102 -4.65 14.92 7.92
N SER A 103 -5.90 15.17 8.34
CA SER A 103 -6.24 16.36 9.13
C SER A 103 -5.95 16.21 10.63
N ASN A 104 -5.87 14.98 11.14
CA ASN A 104 -5.59 14.68 12.54
C ASN A 104 -4.24 13.99 12.72
N ARG A 105 -3.22 14.81 12.97
CA ARG A 105 -1.85 14.34 13.19
C ARG A 105 -1.75 13.35 14.35
N GLU A 106 -2.47 13.54 15.45
CA GLU A 106 -2.39 12.64 16.60
C GLU A 106 -2.88 11.25 16.24
N GLU A 107 -4.02 11.16 15.54
CA GLU A 107 -4.57 9.88 15.08
C GLU A 107 -3.66 9.20 14.05
N TYR A 108 -3.07 9.97 13.13
CA TYR A 108 -2.11 9.45 12.16
C TYR A 108 -0.83 8.92 12.84
N MET A 109 -0.31 9.61 13.85
CA MET A 109 0.90 9.20 14.57
C MET A 109 0.74 7.87 15.31
N LYS A 110 -0.49 7.47 15.66
CA LYS A 110 -0.76 6.15 16.29
C LYS A 110 -0.32 4.98 15.39
N TYR A 111 -0.35 5.14 14.07
CA TYR A 111 0.12 4.12 13.12
C TYR A 111 1.65 3.92 13.12
N PHE A 112 2.39 4.73 13.89
CA PHE A 112 3.84 4.62 14.03
C PHE A 112 4.27 4.18 15.43
N GLU A 113 3.34 3.99 16.37
CA GLU A 113 3.66 3.60 17.76
C GLU A 113 4.39 2.26 17.84
N TRP A 114 4.05 1.32 16.95
CA TRP A 114 4.73 0.02 16.85
C TRP A 114 6.24 0.14 16.66
N ARG A 115 6.74 1.25 16.09
CA ARG A 115 8.18 1.47 15.88
C ARG A 115 8.97 1.68 17.18
N ARG A 116 8.29 1.80 18.33
CA ARG A 116 8.94 1.82 19.65
C ARG A 116 9.46 0.44 20.05
N ASP A 117 8.71 -0.60 19.72
CA ASP A 117 8.97 -1.97 20.17
C ASP A 117 9.49 -2.87 19.06
N TYR A 118 9.26 -2.50 17.80
CA TYR A 118 9.65 -3.29 16.64
C TYR A 118 10.49 -2.48 15.65
N GLN A 119 11.37 -3.18 14.92
CA GLN A 119 12.18 -2.61 13.85
C GLN A 119 11.96 -3.40 12.56
N THR A 120 11.86 -2.68 11.44
CA THR A 120 11.88 -3.29 10.11
C THR A 120 13.32 -3.57 9.70
N ILE A 121 13.61 -4.82 9.38
CA ILE A 121 14.92 -5.25 8.88
C ILE A 121 14.80 -5.45 7.37
N ILE A 122 15.48 -4.61 6.57
CA ILE A 122 15.50 -4.72 5.11
C ILE A 122 16.73 -5.51 4.71
N LEU A 123 16.51 -6.67 4.09
CA LEU A 123 17.57 -7.56 3.63
C LEU A 123 18.04 -7.15 2.23
N ASP A 124 18.92 -6.15 2.14
CA ASP A 124 19.38 -5.61 0.84
C ASP A 124 20.72 -6.20 0.35
N GLN A 125 21.29 -7.16 1.09
CA GLN A 125 22.58 -7.82 0.84
C GLN A 125 23.81 -6.89 0.81
N ARG A 126 23.64 -5.56 0.92
CA ARG A 126 24.72 -4.57 0.85
C ARG A 126 25.14 -4.10 2.24
N GLN A 127 24.20 -4.05 3.17
CA GLN A 127 24.48 -3.71 4.56
C GLN A 127 24.03 -4.84 5.48
N HIS A 128 24.98 -5.71 5.84
CA HIS A 128 24.72 -6.69 6.89
C HIS A 128 24.66 -6.01 8.26
N ALA A 129 23.45 -5.58 8.65
CA ALA A 129 23.23 -5.11 10.01
C ALA A 129 23.63 -6.22 11.01
N SER A 130 24.13 -5.84 12.18
CA SER A 130 24.45 -6.80 13.25
C SER A 130 23.26 -7.68 13.63
N ALA A 131 22.03 -7.17 13.46
CA ALA A 131 20.78 -7.92 13.61
C ALA A 131 20.58 -9.02 12.54
N GLU A 132 21.15 -8.89 11.33
CA GLU A 132 21.09 -9.90 10.27
C GLU A 132 22.02 -11.09 10.52
N ARG A 133 23.13 -10.90 11.25
CA ARG A 133 24.13 -11.96 11.49
C ARG A 133 23.58 -13.18 12.21
N LEU A 134 22.44 -13.05 12.88
CA LEU A 134 21.73 -14.15 13.52
C LEU A 134 20.79 -14.93 12.59
N TRP A 135 20.65 -14.54 11.31
CA TRP A 135 19.60 -15.04 10.42
C TRP A 135 20.15 -15.72 9.15
N GLY A 136 19.33 -16.61 8.58
CA GLY A 136 19.75 -17.57 7.55
C GLY A 136 20.30 -18.85 8.19
N PHE A 137 21.58 -19.15 7.98
CA PHE A 137 22.18 -20.41 8.44
C PHE A 137 22.22 -20.56 9.97
N CYS A 138 22.34 -19.48 10.74
CA CYS A 138 22.30 -19.55 12.20
C CYS A 138 20.89 -19.91 12.73
N GLN A 139 19.82 -19.39 12.12
CA GLN A 139 18.45 -19.81 12.47
C GLN A 139 18.19 -21.24 12.04
N VAL A 140 18.64 -21.63 10.84
CA VAL A 140 18.55 -23.03 10.40
C VAL A 140 19.27 -23.94 11.39
N CYS A 141 20.51 -23.60 11.79
CA CYS A 141 21.26 -24.32 12.81
C CYS A 141 20.52 -24.36 14.14
N ARG A 142 20.01 -23.22 14.64
CA ARG A 142 19.20 -23.18 15.87
C ARG A 142 17.98 -24.10 15.78
N LEU A 143 17.23 -24.06 14.68
CA LEU A 143 16.05 -24.89 14.45
C LEU A 143 16.41 -26.38 14.41
N THR A 144 17.56 -26.76 13.83
CA THR A 144 18.00 -28.16 13.82
C THR A 144 18.36 -28.67 15.21
N GLN A 145 18.77 -27.78 16.12
CA GLN A 145 19.12 -28.09 17.52
C GLN A 145 17.93 -28.07 18.50
N LEU A 146 16.75 -27.56 18.12
CA LEU A 146 15.57 -27.54 19.02
C LEU A 146 15.11 -28.96 19.39
N LYS A 147 14.68 -29.13 20.65
CA LYS A 147 14.12 -30.38 21.19
C LYS A 147 12.80 -30.10 21.94
N PRO A 148 11.64 -30.59 21.47
CA PRO A 148 11.45 -31.29 20.19
C PRO A 148 11.67 -30.35 19.00
N ARG A 149 12.06 -30.91 17.86
CA ARG A 149 12.21 -30.13 16.63
C ARG A 149 10.82 -29.81 16.07
N PRO A 150 10.51 -28.53 15.75
CA PRO A 150 9.29 -28.20 15.06
C PRO A 150 9.31 -28.76 13.64
N THR A 151 8.21 -29.39 13.23
CA THR A 151 8.03 -29.97 11.90
C THR A 151 6.84 -29.30 11.23
N LEU A 152 7.05 -28.74 10.04
CA LEU A 152 6.00 -28.24 9.16
C LEU A 152 6.07 -29.04 7.86
N ILE A 153 4.99 -29.74 7.53
CA ILE A 153 4.87 -30.50 6.28
C ILE A 153 3.68 -29.94 5.52
N ILE A 154 3.95 -29.36 4.36
CA ILE A 154 2.92 -28.97 3.41
C ILE A 154 2.65 -30.17 2.52
N GLN A 155 1.52 -30.84 2.75
CA GLN A 155 1.17 -32.08 2.04
C GLN A 155 0.88 -31.84 0.57
N ASN A 156 0.23 -30.72 0.25
CA ASN A 156 -0.16 -30.36 -1.10
C ASN A 156 0.02 -28.85 -1.31
N MET A 157 0.91 -28.49 -2.24
CA MET A 157 1.20 -27.09 -2.56
C MET A 157 0.06 -26.39 -3.31
N GLU A 158 -0.70 -27.11 -4.14
CA GLU A 158 -1.86 -26.54 -4.85
C GLU A 158 -2.96 -26.17 -3.85
N GLU A 159 -3.21 -27.02 -2.85
CA GLU A 159 -4.19 -26.75 -1.81
C GLU A 159 -3.72 -25.65 -0.85
N PHE A 160 -2.45 -25.71 -0.45
CA PHE A 160 -1.88 -24.72 0.46
C PHE A 160 -1.78 -23.33 -0.16
N TRP A 161 -1.33 -23.23 -1.42
CA TRP A 161 -1.01 -21.96 -2.06
C TRP A 161 -1.99 -21.58 -3.17
N ASP A 162 -2.10 -22.39 -4.23
CA ASP A 162 -2.86 -22.00 -5.43
C ASP A 162 -4.35 -21.78 -5.12
N LYS A 163 -4.94 -22.64 -4.30
CA LYS A 163 -6.34 -22.53 -3.85
C LYS A 163 -6.55 -21.47 -2.77
N SER A 164 -5.47 -20.92 -2.20
CA SER A 164 -5.56 -19.82 -1.24
C SER A 164 -5.78 -18.45 -1.92
N CYS A 165 -5.49 -18.37 -3.23
CA CYS A 165 -5.60 -17.14 -3.98
C CYS A 165 -7.05 -16.82 -4.35
N GLU A 166 -7.47 -15.58 -4.10
CA GLU A 166 -8.74 -15.05 -4.61
C GLU A 166 -8.66 -14.86 -6.13
N LYS A 167 -9.79 -14.93 -6.83
CA LYS A 167 -9.80 -14.76 -8.28
C LYS A 167 -9.38 -13.33 -8.64
N ALA A 168 -8.61 -13.21 -9.73
CA ALA A 168 -8.10 -11.92 -10.19
C ALA A 168 -9.24 -10.91 -10.39
N GLY A 169 -9.13 -9.77 -9.70
CA GLY A 169 -10.10 -8.67 -9.79
C GLY A 169 -11.38 -8.85 -8.97
N GLU A 170 -11.70 -10.05 -8.48
CA GLU A 170 -12.97 -10.34 -7.79
C GLU A 170 -13.24 -9.40 -6.62
N PHE A 171 -12.29 -9.29 -5.69
CA PHE A 171 -12.39 -8.37 -4.56
C PHE A 171 -12.59 -6.91 -4.99
N VAL A 172 -11.80 -6.46 -5.98
CA VAL A 172 -11.83 -5.06 -6.42
C VAL A 172 -13.17 -4.74 -7.09
N ASP A 173 -13.65 -5.63 -7.95
CA ASP A 173 -14.93 -5.47 -8.64
C ASP A 173 -16.10 -5.48 -7.64
N GLU A 174 -16.08 -6.40 -6.67
CA GLU A 174 -17.07 -6.45 -5.60
C GLU A 174 -17.06 -5.16 -4.77
N PHE A 175 -15.88 -4.73 -4.31
CA PHE A 175 -15.72 -3.53 -3.50
C PHE A 175 -16.19 -2.26 -4.22
N LEU A 176 -15.91 -2.15 -5.53
CA LEU A 176 -16.40 -1.06 -6.35
C LEU A 176 -17.93 -1.13 -6.55
N ARG A 177 -18.51 -2.32 -6.72
CA ARG A 177 -19.98 -2.50 -6.81
C ARG A 177 -20.70 -2.08 -5.53
N ARG A 178 -20.18 -2.44 -4.35
CA ARG A 178 -20.75 -2.00 -3.06
C ARG A 178 -20.88 -0.48 -2.99
N SER A 179 -19.88 0.22 -3.53
CA SER A 179 -19.87 1.68 -3.61
C SER A 179 -20.97 2.21 -4.55
N VAL A 180 -21.29 1.51 -5.64
CA VAL A 180 -22.38 1.89 -6.57
C VAL A 180 -23.76 1.63 -5.96
N ILE A 181 -23.94 0.50 -5.28
CA ILE A 181 -25.19 0.13 -4.61
C ILE A 181 -25.53 1.14 -3.50
N ALA A 182 -24.54 1.74 -2.85
CA ALA A 182 -24.71 2.84 -1.90
C ALA A 182 -25.13 4.19 -2.54
N GLY A 183 -25.55 4.19 -3.82
CA GLY A 183 -26.11 5.37 -4.51
C GLY A 183 -25.09 6.25 -5.24
N LEU A 184 -23.90 5.74 -5.55
CA LEU A 184 -22.82 6.52 -6.18
C LEU A 184 -22.62 6.13 -7.66
N PRO A 185 -22.20 7.08 -8.52
CA PRO A 185 -22.07 6.82 -9.95
C PRO A 185 -21.08 5.70 -10.25
N SER A 186 -21.52 4.80 -11.15
CA SER A 186 -20.80 3.60 -11.56
C SER A 186 -19.43 3.92 -12.18
N PHE A 187 -18.44 3.09 -11.86
CA PHE A 187 -17.11 3.15 -12.47
C PHE A 187 -17.06 2.22 -13.68
N ASN A 188 -16.85 2.78 -14.87
CA ASN A 188 -16.60 2.00 -16.07
C ASN A 188 -15.08 1.86 -16.27
N SER A 189 -14.52 0.69 -15.95
CA SER A 189 -13.08 0.41 -16.03
C SER A 189 -12.50 0.54 -17.44
N SER A 190 -13.35 0.48 -18.47
CA SER A 190 -12.96 0.60 -19.88
C SER A 190 -12.73 2.04 -20.36
N ALA A 191 -13.20 3.06 -19.62
CA ALA A 191 -13.10 4.47 -20.03
C ALA A 191 -11.76 5.14 -19.61
N ALA A 192 -11.02 4.55 -18.68
CA ALA A 192 -9.73 5.11 -18.23
C ALA A 192 -8.60 5.02 -19.28
N LYS A 193 -8.85 4.41 -20.45
CA LYS A 193 -7.90 4.32 -21.58
C LYS A 193 -8.15 5.33 -22.70
N LYS A 194 -9.20 6.16 -22.63
CA LYS A 194 -9.52 7.14 -23.69
C LYS A 194 -10.00 8.48 -23.09
N SER A 195 -9.06 9.32 -22.68
CA SER A 195 -9.26 10.78 -22.68
C SER A 195 -7.91 11.49 -22.68
N SER A 196 -7.27 11.47 -23.84
CA SER A 196 -6.22 12.42 -24.22
C SER A 196 -6.79 13.20 -25.40
N ASN A 197 -7.48 14.30 -25.10
CA ASN A 197 -7.66 15.49 -25.95
C ASN A 197 -8.79 16.36 -25.37
N VAL A 198 -8.42 17.34 -24.54
CA VAL A 198 -9.21 18.56 -24.37
C VAL A 198 -8.24 19.73 -24.51
N THR A 199 -8.39 20.44 -25.62
CA THR A 199 -7.75 21.73 -25.90
C THR A 199 -8.28 22.81 -24.94
N PRO A 200 -7.44 23.78 -24.52
CA PRO A 200 -7.86 24.79 -23.56
C PRO A 200 -8.66 25.90 -24.25
N LEU A 201 -9.86 26.19 -23.74
CA LEU A 201 -10.56 27.43 -24.04
C LEU A 201 -9.99 28.57 -23.18
N SER A 202 -9.67 29.67 -23.82
CA SER A 202 -9.11 30.88 -23.23
C SER A 202 -10.15 31.77 -22.54
N THR A 203 -9.63 32.65 -21.67
CA THR A 203 -10.18 33.95 -21.21
C THR A 203 -11.34 33.94 -20.19
N ALA A 204 -11.06 34.27 -18.92
CA ALA A 204 -11.18 35.64 -18.37
C ALA A 204 -11.04 35.69 -16.82
N GLN A 205 -10.11 36.55 -16.38
CA GLN A 205 -10.12 37.47 -15.22
C GLN A 205 -10.26 36.99 -13.76
N ASN A 206 -9.14 37.16 -13.04
CA ASN A 206 -8.94 37.69 -11.67
C ASN A 206 -10.10 37.69 -10.67
N VAL A 207 -9.97 36.92 -9.57
CA VAL A 207 -10.19 37.38 -8.18
C VAL A 207 -9.31 36.57 -7.21
N HIS A 208 -8.56 37.31 -6.38
CA HIS A 208 -7.89 36.98 -5.11
C HIS A 208 -6.91 35.79 -4.99
N SER A 209 -5.65 36.18 -4.79
CA SER A 209 -4.56 35.42 -4.18
C SER A 209 -4.93 34.91 -2.78
N VAL A 210 -5.12 33.60 -2.67
CA VAL A 210 -5.02 32.87 -1.40
C VAL A 210 -3.78 31.99 -1.47
N ASN A 211 -2.92 32.16 -0.47
CA ASN A 211 -1.62 31.50 -0.33
C ASN A 211 -1.68 29.99 -0.58
N LYS A 212 -0.78 29.49 -1.44
CA LYS A 212 -0.42 28.07 -1.54
C LYS A 212 0.24 27.63 -0.23
N SER A 213 -0.58 27.18 0.71
CA SER A 213 -0.12 26.41 1.86
C SER A 213 0.38 25.05 1.37
N ASN A 214 1.56 24.63 1.84
CA ASN A 214 2.24 23.38 1.51
C ASN A 214 1.30 22.17 1.66
N SER A 215 0.79 21.67 0.54
CA SER A 215 -0.05 20.48 0.48
C SER A 215 0.85 19.24 0.40
N VAL A 216 1.03 18.55 1.53
CA VAL A 216 1.56 17.18 1.54
C VAL A 216 0.58 16.30 0.75
N LYS A 217 1.08 15.56 -0.24
CA LYS A 217 0.27 14.73 -1.12
C LYS A 217 -0.18 13.46 -0.40
N SER A 218 -1.24 12.82 -0.87
CA SER A 218 -1.92 11.81 -0.04
C SER A 218 -1.43 10.37 -0.22
N LEU A 219 -1.30 9.86 -1.45
CA LEU A 219 -1.04 8.44 -1.67
C LEU A 219 -0.04 8.19 -2.81
N TRP A 220 1.02 7.44 -2.53
CA TRP A 220 1.98 6.96 -3.52
C TRP A 220 1.68 5.51 -3.92
N LYS A 221 1.75 5.20 -5.22
CA LYS A 221 1.80 3.82 -5.72
C LYS A 221 2.99 3.69 -6.66
N THR A 222 3.85 2.69 -6.43
CA THR A 222 4.81 2.22 -7.41
C THR A 222 4.52 0.78 -7.74
N ILE A 223 4.51 0.49 -9.04
CA ILE A 223 4.63 -0.88 -9.54
C ILE A 223 6.09 -1.04 -9.91
N THR A 224 6.83 -1.72 -9.05
CA THR A 224 8.06 -2.38 -9.44
C THR A 224 7.72 -3.44 -10.47
N TYR A 225 8.52 -3.45 -11.53
CA TYR A 225 8.39 -4.25 -12.75
C TYR A 225 8.18 -5.74 -12.49
#